data_AF-A0A2E0KV57-F1
#
_entry.id   AF-A0A2E0KV57-F1
#
_cell.length_a   1.000
_cell.length_b   1.000
_cell.length_c   1.000
_cell.angle_alpha   90.00
_cell.angle_beta   90.00
_cell.angle_gamma   90.00
#
_symmetry.space_group_name_H-M   'P 1'
#
loop_
_entity.id
_entity.type
_entity.pdbx_description
1 polymer ?
#
loop_
_entity_poly.entity_id
_entity_poly.type
_entity_poly.pdbx_seq_one_letter_code
_entity_poly.pdbx_strand_id
1 'polypeptide(L)' 'MTDVMMQTSAGNIRIRLFTDEAPDTTANFLRLVDDGYYNGLHFHRVIEQFMIQGGCPHSKDPMSRMAGTGGPGWKIPC' A
#
# COMPACT_ATOMS: atom_id res chain seq x y z
N MET A 1 6.71 9.08 15.24
CA MET A 1 6.28 7.66 15.10
C MET A 1 4.77 7.55 15.03
N THR A 2 4.25 6.84 14.02
CA THR A 2 2.81 6.69 13.76
C THR A 2 2.47 5.22 13.52
N ASP A 3 1.33 4.75 14.04
CA ASP A 3 0.83 3.38 13.84
C ASP A 3 -0.41 3.40 12.92
N VAL A 4 -0.47 2.48 11.96
CA VAL A 4 -1.60 2.30 11.03
C VAL A 4 -2.12 0.87 11.13
N MET A 5 -3.44 0.71 11.10
CA MET A 5 -4.12 -0.59 11.07
C MET A 5 -4.60 -0.90 9.65
N MET A 6 -4.05 -1.92 9.02
CA MET A 6 -4.53 -2.44 7.74
C MET A 6 -5.46 -3.62 8.00
N GLN A 7 -6.74 -3.45 7.67
CA GLN A 7 -7.74 -4.51 7.75
C GLN A 7 -7.77 -5.28 6.43
N THR A 8 -7.63 -6.61 6.50
CA THR A 8 -7.67 -7.47 5.31
C THR A 8 -8.61 -8.65 5.57
N SER A 9 -9.03 -9.34 4.50
CA SER A 9 -9.84 -10.56 4.61
C SER A 9 -9.10 -11.73 5.29
N ALA A 10 -7.77 -11.69 5.34
CA ALA A 10 -6.93 -12.71 5.97
C ALA A 10 -6.47 -12.32 7.39
N GLY A 11 -6.94 -11.20 7.93
CA GLY A 11 -6.60 -10.70 9.26
C GLY A 11 -6.09 -9.25 9.27
N ASN A 12 -5.89 -8.72 10.47
CA ASN A 12 -5.45 -7.35 10.68
C ASN A 12 -3.92 -7.27 10.79
N ILE A 13 -3.31 -6.30 10.10
CA ILE A 13 -1.87 -6.06 10.11
C ILE A 13 -1.60 -4.68 10.71
N ARG A 14 -0.87 -4.63 11.83
CA ARG A 14 -0.46 -3.38 12.46
C ARG A 14 0.91 -2.97 11.94
N ILE A 15 0.99 -1.76 11.37
CA ILE A 15 2.19 -1.23 10.72
C ILE A 15 2.66 -0.02 11.52
N ARG A 16 3.92 -0.04 11.96
CA ARG A 16 4.58 1.12 12.56
C ARG A 16 5.39 1.84 11.50
N LEU A 17 5.18 3.15 11.37
CA LEU A 17 5.87 4.01 10.44
C LEU A 17 6.98 4.79 11.17
N PHE A 18 8.20 4.66 10.65
CA PHE A 18 9.37 5.41 11.11
C PHE A 18 9.40 6.78 10.43
N THR A 19 8.50 7.66 10.87
CA THR A 19 8.32 9.02 10.32
C THR A 19 9.57 9.88 10.36
N ASP A 20 10.47 9.58 11.31
CA ASP A 20 11.66 10.38 11.55
C ASP A 20 12.81 9.95 10.61
N GLU A 21 12.80 8.69 10.15
CA GLU A 21 13.81 8.13 9.24
C GLU A 21 13.39 8.28 7.76
N ALA A 22 12.10 8.17 7.46
CA ALA A 22 11.57 8.26 6.10
C ALA A 22 10.36 9.23 6.01
N PRO A 23 10.56 10.53 6.28
CA PRO A 23 9.48 11.50 6.40
C PRO A 23 8.63 11.62 5.13
N ASP A 24 9.25 11.75 3.96
CA ASP A 24 8.51 11.94 2.70
C ASP A 24 7.69 10.71 2.30
N THR A 25 8.28 9.52 2.45
CA THR A 25 7.61 8.25 2.16
C THR A 25 6.44 7.99 3.10
N THR A 26 6.65 8.21 4.40
CA THR A 26 5.60 7.99 5.41
C THR A 26 4.49 9.03 5.30
N ALA A 27 4.81 10.30 5.02
CA ALA A 27 3.81 11.34 4.78
C ALA A 27 2.95 11.04 3.54
N ASN A 28 3.57 10.62 2.43
CA ASN A 28 2.84 10.23 1.23
C ASN A 28 1.94 9.00 1.49
N PHE A 29 2.43 8.01 2.22
CA PHE A 29 1.65 6.84 2.59
C PHE A 29 0.43 7.21 3.45
N LEU A 30 0.64 8.02 4.50
CA LEU A 30 -0.45 8.48 5.38
C LEU A 30 -1.50 9.27 4.61
N ARG A 31 -1.09 10.15 3.68
CA ARG A 31 -2.04 10.88 2.84
C ARG A 31 -2.91 9.93 2.00
N LEU A 32 -2.32 8.91 1.39
CA LEU A 32 -3.08 7.91 0.63
C LEU A 32 -4.02 7.07 1.51
N VAL A 33 -3.64 6.82 2.76
CA VAL A 33 -4.50 6.16 3.75
C VAL A 33 -5.71 7.05 4.07
N ASP A 34 -5.50 8.33 4.35
CA ASP A 34 -6.57 9.29 4.67
C ASP A 34 -7.52 9.51 3.48
N ASP A 35 -6.99 9.49 2.25
CA ASP A 35 -7.78 9.55 1.00
C ASP A 35 -8.55 8.25 0.72
N GLY A 36 -8.38 7.20 1.53
CA GLY A 36 -9.03 5.90 1.35
C GLY A 36 -8.55 5.13 0.11
N TYR A 37 -7.39 5.49 -0.45
CA TYR A 37 -6.87 4.98 -1.72
C TYR A 37 -6.67 3.47 -1.72
N TYR A 38 -6.25 2.90 -0.58
CA TYR A 38 -5.96 1.47 -0.43
C TYR A 38 -7.20 0.59 -0.25
N ASN A 39 -8.38 1.19 -0.06
CA ASN A 39 -9.60 0.44 0.21
C ASN A 39 -10.04 -0.39 -1.00
N GLY A 40 -10.30 -1.68 -0.77
CA GLY A 40 -10.72 -2.62 -1.81
C GLY A 40 -9.61 -3.03 -2.77
N LEU A 41 -8.34 -2.70 -2.49
CA LEU A 41 -7.22 -3.21 -3.29
C LEU A 41 -6.85 -4.63 -2.87
N HIS A 42 -6.49 -5.46 -3.85
CA HIS A 42 -5.95 -6.79 -3.61
C HIS A 42 -4.41 -6.80 -3.65
N PHE A 43 -3.81 -7.71 -2.89
CA PHE A 43 -2.40 -8.09 -3.07
C PHE A 43 -2.27 -8.87 -4.37
N HIS A 44 -1.68 -8.26 -5.39
CA HIS A 44 -1.60 -8.83 -6.74
C HIS A 44 -0.36 -9.72 -6.93
N ARG A 45 0.59 -9.67 -5.99
CA ARG A 45 1.80 -10.49 -6.02
C ARG A 45 2.10 -11.01 -4.63
N VAL A 46 2.14 -12.33 -4.50
CA VAL A 46 2.42 -13.07 -3.26
C VAL A 46 3.45 -14.14 -3.62
N ILE A 47 4.63 -14.06 -3.02
CA ILE A 47 5.70 -15.05 -3.20
C ILE A 47 6.05 -15.61 -1.84
N GLU A 48 5.87 -16.92 -1.70
CA GLU A 48 6.17 -17.65 -0.49
C GLU A 48 7.64 -17.46 -0.08
N GLN A 49 7.89 -17.28 1.21
CA GLN A 49 9.22 -17.01 1.78
C GLN A 49 9.92 -15.76 1.24
N PHE A 50 9.19 -14.85 0.61
CA PHE A 50 9.75 -13.58 0.14
C PHE A 50 8.91 -12.37 0.55
N MET A 51 7.79 -12.11 -0.13
CA MET A 51 7.01 -10.90 0.10
C MET A 51 5.60 -10.96 -0.51
N ILE A 52 4.76 -10.06 0.00
CA ILE A 52 3.49 -9.67 -0.61
C ILE A 52 3.59 -8.22 -1.09
N GLN A 53 2.98 -7.92 -2.24
CA GLN A 53 2.97 -6.58 -2.83
C GLN A 53 1.54 -6.16 -3.18
N GLY A 54 1.20 -4.93 -2.82
CA GLY A 54 -0.11 -4.31 -3.01
C GLY A 54 0.00 -2.84 -3.39
N GLY A 55 -1.09 -2.09 -3.25
CA GLY A 55 -1.10 -0.64 -3.46
C GLY A 55 -1.25 -0.18 -4.93
N CYS A 56 -1.61 -1.08 -5.85
CA CYS A 56 -1.87 -0.74 -7.23
C CYS A 56 -3.37 -0.43 -7.46
N PRO A 57 -3.76 0.72 -8.04
CA PRO A 57 -5.16 1.02 -8.35
C PRO A 57 -5.84 -0.01 -9.24
N HIS A 58 -5.08 -0.60 -10.18
CA HIS A 58 -5.61 -1.60 -11.09
C HIS A 58 -5.89 -2.94 -10.41
N SER A 59 -5.33 -3.18 -9.21
CA SER A 59 -5.63 -4.38 -8.43
C SER A 59 -6.95 -4.29 -7.64
N LYS A 60 -7.82 -3.31 -7.94
CA LYS A 60 -9.25 -3.38 -7.58
C LYS A 60 -9.97 -4.50 -8.33
N ASP A 61 -9.55 -4.74 -9.57
CA ASP A 61 -9.98 -5.91 -10.32
C ASP A 61 -8.90 -7.01 -10.17
N PRO A 62 -9.20 -8.14 -9.49
CA PRO A 62 -8.24 -9.22 -9.31
C PRO A 62 -7.78 -9.87 -10.63
N MET A 63 -8.54 -9.70 -11.72
CA MET A 63 -8.19 -10.23 -13.04
C MET A 63 -7.48 -9.22 -13.94
N SER A 64 -7.25 -7.99 -13.45
CA SER A 64 -6.59 -6.96 -14.22
C SER A 64 -5.14 -7.35 -14.52
N ARG A 65 -4.83 -7.49 -15.81
CA ARG A 65 -3.46 -7.70 -16.30
C ARG A 65 -2.54 -6.49 -16.05
N MET A 66 -3.11 -5.36 -15.63
CA MET A 66 -2.39 -4.13 -15.28
C MET A 66 -2.11 -4.01 -13.77
N ALA A 67 -2.49 -5.01 -12.98
CA ALA A 67 -2.13 -5.03 -11.57
C ALA A 67 -0.60 -5.02 -11.40
N GLY A 68 -0.09 -4.02 -10.67
CA GLY A 68 1.34 -3.79 -10.45
C GLY A 68 1.95 -2.64 -11.26
N THR A 69 1.25 -2.07 -12.26
CA THR A 69 1.78 -0.94 -13.07
C THR A 69 1.21 0.42 -12.69
N GLY A 70 0.11 0.44 -11.95
CA GLY A 70 -0.55 1.67 -11.52
C GLY A 70 0.09 2.30 -10.29
N GLY A 71 -0.02 3.63 -10.19
CA GLY A 71 0.41 4.42 -9.04
C GLY A 71 -0.53 5.60 -8.81
N PRO A 72 -0.26 6.44 -7.81
CA PRO A 72 -1.18 7.50 -7.42
C PRO A 72 -1.18 8.70 -8.38
N GLY A 73 -0.33 8.70 -9.41
CA GLY A 73 -0.24 9.76 -10.42
C GLY A 73 0.92 10.74 -10.20
N TRP A 74 1.68 10.59 -9.11
CA TRP A 74 2.89 11.35 -8.82
C TRP A 74 3.99 10.44 -8.26
N LYS A 75 5.20 10.98 -8.16
CA LYS A 75 6.35 10.33 -7.52
C LYS A 75 6.89 11.25 -6.43
N ILE A 76 7.27 10.68 -5.30
CA ILE A 76 8.07 11.38 -4.30
C ILE A 76 9.53 11.45 -4.80
N PRO A 77 10.27 12.51 -4.48
CA PRO A 77 11.69 12.60 -4.80
C PRO A 77 12.46 11.48 -4.07
N CYS A 78 13.51 11.01 -4.72
CA CYS A 78 14.40 9.94 -4.26
C CYS A 78 15.74 10.50 -3.79
#